data_AF-A0A952RJY3-F1
#
_entry.id   AF-A0A952RJY3-F1
#
_cell.length_a   1.000
_cell.length_b   1.000
_cell.length_c   1.000
_cell.angle_alpha   90.00
_cell.angle_beta   90.00
_cell.angle_gamma   90.00
#
_symmetry.space_group_name_H-M   'P 1'
#
loop_
_entity.id
_entity.type
_entity.pdbx_description
1 polymer ?
#
loop_
_entity_poly.entity_id
_entity_poly.type
_entity_poly.pdbx_seq_one_letter_code
_entity_poly.pdbx_strand_id
1 'polypeptide(L)'
;MTLAISSAHADLLVALRRTDEAPRVVVIGATALGHHVALRPTADVDLAIAADPGRISELLQRQGWKADRRLPQRWWFGDALVDVLPATQAAIDAGHVMLGDGHKLSTVGFDIALAHAAPVPIPGTDISVDVASLASIVLLKMVAFLDRPHERLKDAGRR
;
A
#
# COMPACT_ATOMS: atom_id res chain seq x y z
N MET A 1 -4.33 -16.77 -8.79
CA MET A 1 -4.61 -15.52 -9.53
C MET A 1 -3.33 -14.69 -9.53
N THR A 2 -3.08 -13.91 -10.58
CA THR A 2 -1.86 -13.11 -10.73
C THR A 2 -2.14 -11.66 -10.34
N LEU A 3 -1.19 -10.97 -9.71
CA LEU A 3 -1.31 -9.54 -9.42
C LEU A 3 -1.42 -8.73 -10.72
N ALA A 4 -2.49 -7.95 -10.87
CA ALA A 4 -2.69 -7.07 -12.01
C ALA A 4 -2.07 -5.69 -11.74
N ILE A 5 -0.79 -5.52 -12.10
CA ILE A 5 -0.02 -4.30 -11.86
C ILE A 5 0.76 -3.90 -13.11
N SER A 6 1.15 -2.62 -13.22
CA SER A 6 1.99 -2.14 -14.32
C SER A 6 3.45 -2.59 -14.16
N SER A 7 4.26 -2.46 -15.21
CA SER A 7 5.70 -2.71 -15.13
C SER A 7 6.40 -1.80 -14.12
N ALA A 8 6.02 -0.51 -14.05
CA ALA A 8 6.59 0.43 -13.09
C ALA A 8 6.32 0.01 -11.63
N HIS A 9 5.14 -0.55 -11.35
CA HIS A 9 4.82 -1.11 -10.03
C HIS A 9 5.61 -2.39 -9.75
N ALA A 10 5.74 -3.28 -10.74
CA ALA A 10 6.54 -4.49 -10.61
C ALA A 10 8.02 -4.15 -10.32
N ASP A 11 8.59 -3.20 -11.05
CA ASP A 11 9.96 -2.72 -10.87
C ASP A 11 10.17 -2.12 -9.47
N LEU A 12 9.21 -1.32 -8.98
CA LEU A 12 9.25 -0.80 -7.62
C LEU A 12 9.25 -1.92 -6.58
N LEU A 13 8.35 -2.90 -6.70
CA LEU A 13 8.25 -3.99 -5.73
C LEU A 13 9.52 -4.86 -5.74
N VAL A 14 10.08 -5.14 -6.91
CA VAL A 14 11.39 -5.80 -7.05
C VAL A 14 12.49 -5.01 -6.37
N ALA A 15 12.55 -3.70 -6.60
CA ALA A 15 13.56 -2.83 -6.00
C ALA A 15 13.46 -2.80 -4.47
N LEU A 16 12.25 -2.67 -3.92
CA LEU A 16 12.02 -2.70 -2.47
C LEU A 16 12.45 -4.03 -1.84
N ARG A 17 12.23 -5.16 -2.55
CA ARG A 17 12.61 -6.50 -2.08
C ARG A 17 14.12 -6.80 -2.19
N ARG A 18 14.85 -6.09 -3.04
CA ARG A 18 16.29 -6.29 -3.28
C ARG A 18 17.21 -5.43 -2.42
N THR A 19 16.67 -4.62 -1.51
CA THR A 19 17.51 -3.84 -0.59
C THR A 19 18.02 -4.72 0.56
N ASP A 20 19.27 -4.53 0.99
CA ASP A 20 19.89 -5.34 2.06
C ASP A 20 19.11 -5.27 3.39
N GLU A 21 18.43 -4.15 3.61
CA GLU A 21 17.51 -3.92 4.72
C GLU A 21 16.07 -3.77 4.20
N ALA A 22 15.63 -4.72 3.37
CA ALA A 22 14.31 -4.70 2.77
C ALA A 22 13.22 -4.64 3.84
N PRO A 23 12.42 -3.55 3.90
CA PRO A 23 11.31 -3.51 4.82
C PRO A 23 10.28 -4.55 4.41
N ARG A 24 9.45 -4.97 5.37
CA ARG A 24 8.28 -5.77 5.04
C ARG A 24 7.32 -4.92 4.22
N VAL A 25 6.97 -5.38 3.03
CA VAL A 25 6.04 -4.72 2.10
C VAL A 25 4.86 -5.63 1.86
N VAL A 26 3.65 -5.14 2.11
CA VAL A 26 2.40 -5.85 1.85
C VAL A 26 1.55 -5.02 0.88
N VAL A 27 1.13 -5.64 -0.22
CA VAL A 27 0.14 -5.07 -1.14
C VAL A 27 -1.24 -5.14 -0.49
N ILE A 28 -1.91 -4.01 -0.41
CA ILE A 28 -3.25 -3.86 0.17
C ILE A 28 -4.20 -3.20 -0.86
N GLY A 29 -5.34 -2.71 -0.39
CA GLY A 29 -6.23 -1.88 -1.20
C GLY A 29 -6.86 -2.59 -2.40
N ALA A 30 -7.14 -1.83 -3.46
CA ALA A 30 -7.87 -2.34 -4.61
C ALA A 30 -7.08 -3.37 -5.43
N THR A 31 -5.76 -3.20 -5.54
CA THR A 31 -4.88 -4.17 -6.21
C THR A 31 -4.87 -5.51 -5.49
N ALA A 32 -4.76 -5.52 -4.15
CA ALA A 32 -4.85 -6.76 -3.38
C ALA A 32 -6.26 -7.39 -3.47
N LEU A 33 -7.32 -6.56 -3.47
CA LEU A 33 -8.68 -7.06 -3.62
C LEU A 33 -8.88 -7.74 -4.98
N GLY A 34 -8.37 -7.13 -6.06
CA GLY A 34 -8.42 -7.66 -7.42
C GLY A 34 -7.67 -8.99 -7.60
N HIS A 35 -6.70 -9.28 -6.72
CA HIS A 35 -6.05 -10.59 -6.67
C HIS A 35 -6.99 -11.69 -6.14
N HIS A 36 -7.87 -11.38 -5.19
CA HIS A 36 -8.79 -12.35 -4.56
C HIS A 36 -10.14 -12.46 -5.28
N VAL A 37 -10.61 -11.38 -5.89
CA VAL A 37 -11.90 -11.31 -6.57
C VAL A 37 -11.77 -10.61 -7.91
N ALA A 38 -12.51 -11.09 -8.93
CA ALA A 38 -12.49 -10.49 -10.25
C ALA A 38 -13.08 -9.07 -10.22
N LEU A 39 -12.22 -8.07 -10.29
CA LEU A 39 -12.59 -6.66 -10.32
C LEU A 39 -11.99 -5.97 -11.54
N ARG A 40 -12.53 -4.80 -11.89
CA ARG A 40 -11.91 -3.92 -12.87
C ARG A 40 -10.49 -3.55 -12.38
N PRO A 41 -9.47 -3.56 -13.24
CA PRO A 41 -8.14 -3.09 -12.89
C PRO A 41 -8.18 -1.67 -12.32
N THR A 42 -7.38 -1.44 -11.28
CA THR A 42 -7.14 -0.11 -10.73
C THR A 42 -5.85 0.48 -11.28
N ALA A 43 -5.75 1.81 -11.31
CA ALA A 43 -4.57 2.50 -11.86
C ALA A 43 -3.43 2.60 -10.82
N ASP A 44 -3.76 2.41 -9.55
CA ASP A 44 -2.91 2.60 -8.40
C ASP A 44 -2.64 1.32 -7.60
N VAL A 45 -1.49 1.29 -6.93
CA VAL A 45 -1.13 0.23 -5.98
C VAL A 45 -1.03 0.84 -4.59
N ASP A 46 -1.72 0.24 -3.63
CA ASP A 46 -1.62 0.61 -2.22
C ASP A 46 -0.65 -0.35 -1.51
N LEU A 47 0.31 0.19 -0.77
CA LEU A 47 1.32 -0.56 -0.03
C LEU A 47 1.29 -0.22 1.46
N ALA A 48 1.32 -1.23 2.33
CA ALA A 48 1.72 -1.08 3.72
C ALA A 48 3.19 -1.49 3.86
N ILE A 49 4.03 -0.60 4.40
CA ILE A 49 5.47 -0.84 4.55
C ILE A 49 5.88 -0.68 6.01
N ALA A 50 6.53 -1.71 6.56
CA ALA A 50 7.07 -1.68 7.93
C ALA A 50 8.37 -0.87 8.02
N ALA A 51 8.29 0.42 7.71
CA ALA A 51 9.37 1.39 7.81
C ALA A 51 8.81 2.78 8.13
N ASP A 52 9.62 3.63 8.75
CA ASP A 52 9.22 5.00 9.07
C ASP A 52 9.05 5.86 7.80
N PRO A 53 8.21 6.91 7.83
CA PRO A 53 7.92 7.75 6.67
C PRO A 53 9.17 8.31 5.96
N GLY A 54 10.20 8.69 6.73
CA GLY A 54 11.47 9.19 6.18
C GLY A 54 12.21 8.14 5.37
N ARG A 55 12.30 6.92 5.89
CA ARG A 55 12.94 5.78 5.20
C ARG A 55 12.18 5.39 3.93
N ILE A 56 10.85 5.34 3.99
CA ILE A 56 10.00 5.12 2.82
C ILE A 56 10.30 6.17 1.75
N SER A 57 10.36 7.44 2.13
CA SER A 57 10.63 8.55 1.21
C SER A 57 11.98 8.38 0.51
N GLU A 58 13.03 8.04 1.25
CA GLU A 58 14.35 7.79 0.67
C GLU A 58 14.35 6.62 -0.32
N LEU A 59 13.70 5.52 0.04
CA LEU A 59 13.60 4.33 -0.82
C LEU A 59 12.92 4.65 -2.14
N LEU A 60 11.78 5.35 -2.08
CA LEU A 60 10.99 5.71 -3.26
C LEU A 60 11.73 6.74 -4.14
N GLN A 61 12.33 7.77 -3.55
CA GLN A 61 13.11 8.77 -4.30
C GLN A 61 14.31 8.16 -5.02
N ARG A 62 14.99 7.18 -4.42
CA ARG A 62 16.10 6.45 -5.08
C ARG A 62 15.63 5.67 -6.30
N GLN A 63 14.37 5.24 -6.33
CA GLN A 63 13.75 4.58 -7.49
C GLN A 63 13.10 5.59 -8.46
N GLY A 64 13.30 6.89 -8.26
CA GLY A 64 12.79 7.95 -9.14
C GLY A 64 11.33 8.32 -8.92
N TRP A 65 10.67 7.78 -7.90
CA TRP A 65 9.30 8.16 -7.54
C TRP A 65 9.27 9.54 -6.90
N LYS A 66 8.26 10.33 -7.26
CA LYS A 66 8.07 11.70 -6.79
C LYS A 66 6.86 11.79 -5.87
N ALA A 67 7.05 12.34 -4.67
CA ALA A 67 5.95 12.57 -3.74
C ALA A 67 4.91 13.53 -4.32
N ASP A 68 3.64 13.25 -4.07
CA ASP A 68 2.55 14.17 -4.36
C ASP A 68 2.60 15.38 -3.41
N ARG A 69 2.22 16.56 -3.92
CA ARG A 69 2.29 17.81 -3.17
C ARG A 69 1.15 17.97 -2.15
N ARG A 70 0.09 17.19 -2.27
CA ARG A 70 -1.15 17.33 -1.47
C ARG A 70 -1.43 16.10 -0.61
N LEU A 71 -1.02 14.92 -1.07
CA LEU A 71 -1.28 13.65 -0.39
C LEU A 71 0.06 13.01 -0.01
N PRO A 72 0.51 13.10 1.26
CA PRO A 72 1.85 12.68 1.67
C PRO A 72 2.16 11.20 1.45
N GLN A 73 1.12 10.36 1.45
CA GLN A 73 1.25 8.94 1.14
C GLN A 73 1.41 8.64 -0.34
N ARG A 74 1.13 9.60 -1.24
CA ARG A 74 1.01 9.35 -2.68
C ARG A 74 2.29 9.67 -3.42
N TRP A 75 2.63 8.81 -4.38
CA TRP A 75 3.85 8.90 -5.16
C TRP A 75 3.60 8.60 -6.63
N TRP A 76 4.40 9.24 -7.49
CA TRP A 76 4.26 9.19 -8.94
C TRP A 76 5.54 8.77 -9.64
N PHE A 77 5.42 7.93 -10.67
CA PHE A 77 6.47 7.63 -11.64
C PHE A 77 5.88 7.62 -13.05
N GLY A 78 6.07 8.70 -13.81
CA GLY A 78 5.29 8.92 -15.04
C GLY A 78 3.79 8.98 -14.71
N ASP A 79 3.01 8.11 -15.36
CA ASP A 79 1.56 7.95 -15.11
C ASP A 79 1.23 6.92 -14.01
N ALA A 80 2.24 6.20 -13.49
CA ALA A 80 2.04 5.21 -12.44
C ALA A 80 1.87 5.89 -11.07
N LEU A 81 0.86 5.43 -10.32
CA LEU A 81 0.55 5.92 -8.98
C LEU A 81 0.77 4.82 -7.94
N VAL A 82 1.39 5.15 -6.82
CA VAL A 82 1.44 4.28 -5.63
C VAL A 82 1.11 5.09 -4.38
N ASP A 83 0.20 4.58 -3.56
CA ASP A 83 -0.07 5.10 -2.23
C ASP A 83 0.66 4.20 -1.22
N VAL A 84 1.53 4.77 -0.38
CA VAL A 84 2.42 4.05 0.53
C VAL A 84 2.16 4.48 1.97
N LEU A 85 1.77 3.51 2.79
CA LEU A 85 1.34 3.70 4.17
C LEU A 85 2.38 3.11 5.13
N PRO A 86 2.95 3.91 6.06
CA PRO A 86 3.83 3.41 7.10
C PRO A 86 3.08 2.46 8.05
N ALA A 87 3.66 1.29 8.29
CA ALA A 87 3.11 0.23 9.13
C ALA A 87 4.19 -0.31 10.10
N THR A 88 4.92 0.59 10.76
CA THR A 88 5.87 0.21 11.82
C THR A 88 5.12 -0.32 13.04
N GLN A 89 5.78 -1.16 13.84
CA GLN A 89 5.16 -1.68 15.06
C GLN A 89 4.72 -0.55 16.00
N ALA A 90 5.55 0.50 16.15
CA ALA A 90 5.21 1.66 16.97
C ALA A 90 3.95 2.39 16.46
N ALA A 91 3.79 2.52 15.14
CA ALA A 91 2.60 3.11 14.54
C ALA A 91 1.36 2.22 14.72
N ILE A 92 1.51 0.91 14.61
CA ILE A 92 0.45 -0.08 14.86
C ILE A 92 -0.01 -0.01 16.32
N ASP A 93 0.91 -0.03 17.27
CA ASP A 93 0.62 0.02 18.71
C ASP A 93 -0.08 1.33 19.10
N ALA A 94 0.31 2.45 18.46
CA ALA A 94 -0.33 3.74 18.64
C ALA A 94 -1.70 3.87 17.93
N GLY A 95 -2.03 2.94 17.02
CA GLY A 95 -3.20 3.01 16.15
C GLY A 95 -3.16 4.15 15.10
N HIS A 96 -2.03 4.87 14.99
CA HIS A 96 -1.84 5.90 13.98
C HIS A 96 -0.36 6.21 13.72
N VAL A 97 -0.10 6.88 12.60
CA VAL A 97 1.19 7.50 12.27
C VAL A 97 0.98 8.94 11.82
N MET A 98 1.93 9.82 12.17
CA MET A 98 1.99 11.18 11.65
C MET A 98 2.82 11.21 10.37
N LEU A 99 2.26 11.78 9.31
CA LEU A 99 2.97 12.04 8.06
C LEU A 99 3.69 13.39 8.13
N GLY A 100 4.62 13.63 7.21
CA GLY A 100 5.56 14.76 7.30
C GLY A 100 4.94 16.16 7.31
N ASP A 101 3.68 16.31 6.92
CA ASP A 101 2.93 17.57 6.92
C ASP A 101 1.94 17.70 8.09
N GLY A 102 2.01 16.79 9.07
CA GLY A 102 1.11 16.76 10.21
C GLY A 102 -0.22 16.04 9.96
N HIS A 103 -0.44 15.44 8.78
CA HIS A 103 -1.58 14.55 8.60
C HIS A 103 -1.45 13.28 9.44
N LYS A 104 -2.54 12.96 10.15
CA LYS A 104 -2.65 11.72 10.93
C LYS A 104 -3.30 10.64 10.07
N LEU A 105 -2.63 9.50 9.95
CA LEU A 105 -3.15 8.32 9.28
C LEU A 105 -3.44 7.22 10.29
N SER A 106 -4.64 6.63 10.24
CA SER A 106 -5.00 5.46 11.01
C SER A 106 -4.22 4.24 10.56
N THR A 107 -3.69 3.47 11.50
CA THR A 107 -3.02 2.19 11.24
C THR A 107 -3.84 1.01 11.79
N VAL A 108 -5.09 1.26 12.19
CA VAL A 108 -6.00 0.23 12.70
C VAL A 108 -6.19 -0.87 11.64
N GLY A 109 -5.92 -2.12 12.03
CA GLY A 109 -6.01 -3.29 11.16
C GLY A 109 -4.74 -3.58 10.35
N PHE A 110 -3.69 -2.75 10.42
CA PHE A 110 -2.42 -3.03 9.76
C PHE A 110 -1.72 -4.25 10.37
N ASP A 111 -1.84 -4.45 11.68
CA ASP A 111 -1.39 -5.67 12.36
C ASP A 111 -1.97 -6.94 11.70
N ILE A 112 -3.28 -6.94 11.42
CA ILE A 112 -3.99 -8.05 10.77
C ILE A 112 -3.58 -8.16 9.30
N ALA A 113 -3.42 -7.04 8.59
CA ALA A 113 -2.97 -7.05 7.20
C ALA A 113 -1.55 -7.61 7.06
N LEU A 114 -0.65 -7.25 7.98
CA LEU A 114 0.71 -7.77 8.04
C LEU A 114 0.68 -9.24 8.48
N ALA A 115 -0.02 -9.61 9.55
CA ALA A 115 -0.05 -10.99 10.04
C ALA A 115 -0.64 -11.99 9.03
N HIS A 116 -1.64 -11.55 8.26
CA HIS A 116 -2.36 -12.39 7.30
C HIS A 116 -2.09 -11.97 5.86
N ALA A 117 -0.82 -11.96 5.47
CA ALA A 117 -0.40 -11.81 4.08
C ALA A 117 0.26 -13.09 3.56
N ALA A 118 0.11 -13.34 2.27
CA ALA A 118 0.72 -14.49 1.60
C ALA A 118 1.57 -14.04 0.41
N PRO A 119 2.69 -14.72 0.14
CA PRO A 119 3.55 -14.39 -0.99
C PRO A 119 2.83 -14.70 -2.31
N VAL A 120 2.85 -13.73 -3.22
CA VAL A 120 2.30 -13.83 -4.59
C VAL A 120 3.39 -13.44 -5.58
N PRO A 121 3.61 -14.21 -6.66
CA PRO A 121 4.60 -13.88 -7.69
C PRO A 121 4.32 -12.50 -8.31
N ILE A 122 5.36 -11.68 -8.42
CA ILE A 122 5.32 -10.44 -9.19
C ILE A 122 5.42 -10.81 -10.68
N PRO A 123 4.48 -10.39 -11.54
CA PRO A 123 4.46 -10.78 -12.95
C PRO A 123 5.77 -10.45 -13.68
N GLY A 124 6.29 -11.40 -14.44
CA GLY A 124 7.52 -11.21 -15.23
C GLY A 124 8.82 -11.25 -14.41
N THR A 125 8.77 -11.70 -13.16
CA THR A 125 9.93 -11.77 -12.27
C THR A 125 9.98 -13.11 -11.52
N ASP A 126 11.12 -13.42 -10.92
CA ASP A 126 11.33 -14.55 -10.01
C ASP A 126 11.04 -14.21 -8.53
N ILE A 127 10.55 -13.01 -8.25
CA ILE A 127 10.32 -12.48 -6.91
C ILE A 127 8.83 -12.52 -6.56
N SER A 128 8.54 -12.76 -5.28
CA SER A 128 7.20 -12.62 -4.71
C SER A 128 7.07 -11.38 -3.83
N VAL A 129 5.84 -10.85 -3.75
CA VAL A 129 5.44 -9.82 -2.79
C VAL A 129 4.33 -10.36 -1.90
N ASP A 130 4.30 -9.95 -0.63
CA ASP A 130 3.19 -10.29 0.26
C ASP A 130 1.93 -9.54 -0.16
N VAL A 131 0.80 -10.24 -0.27
CA VAL A 131 -0.53 -9.67 -0.54
C VAL A 131 -1.41 -9.96 0.67
N ALA A 132 -2.06 -8.93 1.21
CA ALA A 132 -2.96 -9.08 2.35
C ALA A 132 -4.13 -10.04 2.00
N SER A 133 -4.60 -10.78 2.99
CA SER A 133 -5.76 -11.67 2.82
C SER A 133 -7.03 -10.88 2.49
N LEU A 134 -8.00 -11.54 1.84
CA LEU A 134 -9.31 -10.94 1.56
C LEU A 134 -9.98 -10.37 2.83
N ALA A 135 -9.94 -11.11 3.93
CA ALA A 135 -10.52 -10.68 5.21
C ALA A 135 -9.83 -9.40 5.74
N SER A 136 -8.50 -9.36 5.68
CA SER A 136 -7.73 -8.17 6.07
C SER A 136 -8.09 -6.97 5.20
N ILE A 137 -8.21 -7.15 3.88
CA ILE A 137 -8.56 -6.06 2.95
C ILE A 137 -9.97 -5.52 3.23
N VAL A 138 -10.94 -6.40 3.49
CA VAL A 138 -12.31 -6.00 3.86
C VAL A 138 -12.31 -5.19 5.15
N LEU A 139 -11.56 -5.63 6.16
CA LEU A 139 -11.40 -4.89 7.41
C LEU A 139 -10.79 -3.50 7.17
N LEU A 140 -9.71 -3.40 6.40
CA LEU A 140 -9.07 -2.11 6.09
C LEU A 140 -10.03 -1.16 5.36
N LYS A 141 -10.88 -1.68 4.47
CA LYS A 141 -11.92 -0.87 3.81
C LYS A 141 -12.98 -0.38 4.79
N MET A 142 -13.39 -1.21 5.76
CA MET A 142 -14.33 -0.79 6.81
C MET A 142 -13.72 0.33 7.67
N VAL A 143 -12.45 0.21 8.06
CA VAL A 143 -11.73 1.25 8.81
C VAL A 143 -11.67 2.54 7.99
N ALA A 144 -11.21 2.48 6.74
CA ALA A 144 -11.13 3.65 5.86
C ALA A 144 -12.49 4.34 5.67
N PHE A 145 -13.57 3.57 5.55
CA PHE A 145 -14.94 4.09 5.44
C PHE A 145 -15.38 4.85 6.70
N LEU A 146 -15.00 4.37 7.88
CA LEU A 146 -15.30 5.02 9.16
C LEU A 146 -14.45 6.29 9.38
N ASP A 147 -13.19 6.28 8.95
CA ASP A 147 -12.27 7.41 9.07
C ASP A 147 -12.61 8.60 8.16
N ARG A 148 -13.37 8.36 7.07
CA ARG A 148 -13.73 9.38 6.08
C ARG A 148 -15.24 9.60 6.00
N PRO A 149 -15.89 10.10 7.08
CA PRO A 149 -17.33 10.21 7.13
C PRO A 149 -17.93 11.13 6.05
N HIS A 150 -17.12 12.00 5.43
CA HIS A 150 -17.54 12.92 4.36
C HIS A 150 -17.26 12.40 2.93
N GLU A 151 -16.46 11.34 2.74
CA GLU A 151 -16.10 10.78 1.41
C GLU A 151 -16.81 9.45 1.08
N ARG A 152 -17.67 8.96 2.00
CA ARG A 152 -18.35 7.64 1.99
C ARG A 152 -19.00 7.21 0.68
N LEU A 153 -19.38 8.14 -0.20
CA LEU A 153 -20.02 7.82 -1.48
C LEU A 153 -19.05 7.16 -2.48
N LYS A 154 -17.76 7.56 -2.49
CA LYS A 154 -16.76 6.97 -3.39
C LYS A 154 -16.45 5.50 -3.07
N ASP A 155 -16.44 5.14 -1.79
CA ASP A 155 -16.09 3.79 -1.33
C ASP A 155 -17.25 2.79 -1.41
N ALA A 156 -18.50 3.27 -1.50
CA ALA A 156 -19.69 2.45 -1.71
C ALA A 156 -19.93 2.08 -3.20
N GLY A 157 -19.00 2.42 -4.10
CA GLY A 157 -19.11 2.11 -5.52
C GLY A 157 -20.14 2.96 -6.29
N ARG A 158 -20.63 4.07 -5.71
CA ARG A 158 -21.48 5.04 -6.43
C ARG A 158 -20.69 6.33 -6.69
N ARG A 159 -20.51 6.64 -7.97
CA ARG A 159 -20.16 8.00 -8.40
C ARG A 159 -21.33 8.93 -8.22
#